data_AF-A0A2R6LHM3-F1
#
_entry.id   AF-A0A2R6LHM3-F1
#
_cell.length_a   1.000
_cell.length_b   1.000
_cell.length_c   1.000
_cell.angle_alpha   90.00
_cell.angle_beta   90.00
_cell.angle_gamma   90.00
#
_symmetry.space_group_name_H-M   'P 1'
#
loop_
_entity.id
_entity.type
_entity.pdbx_description
1 polymer ?
#
loop_
_entity_poly.entity_id
_entity_poly.type
_entity_poly.pdbx_seq_one_letter_code
_entity_poly.pdbx_strand_id
1 'polypeptide(L)'
;TLGSGAVVNLGTVQGRSVSGFLPYDRAEGYVEEGDTYRLQVAVPAPPWGDSRPSLATALRVPGGLVELRRGGGDPRGETARMADLLPVDSPEGWAPRWSRAAEDADLEAMAAALERASDRAETVMSAIAAADGDDPGRIVAPQAGAWVWFGRESRFELDAVRERVTPTMAGHHRVKAGDDDASTAVDFLEAVCGDGSAVGTGGEFPFEAVAGAFGPRESDRIAIGHGKPEGRTIVLGRGEVTELEADGTVTVERAMTGGGTYDALGVERREGDVATTTFVEGRWWYPTVYRSADGDHRGTYVNVCTPVEVFPDCARYVDLHVDVVKTPDGEVRRVDDDELDAAVEAGDVPDPLAERAREVASSIENAL
;
A
#
# COMPACT_ATOMS: atom_id res chain seq x y z
N THR A 1 7.91 25.81 10.23
CA THR A 1 8.86 24.72 10.46
C THR A 1 8.18 23.66 11.33
N LEU A 2 8.15 22.41 10.86
CA LEU A 2 7.90 21.27 11.75
C LEU A 2 9.23 21.10 12.50
N GLY A 3 9.26 21.03 13.84
CA GLY A 3 10.49 21.22 14.64
C GLY A 3 11.72 20.33 14.32
N SER A 4 11.61 19.39 13.38
CA SER A 4 12.67 18.48 12.93
C SER A 4 13.10 18.66 11.47
N GLY A 5 12.51 19.58 10.71
CA GLY A 5 12.87 19.78 9.30
C GLY A 5 12.10 20.88 8.56
N ALA A 6 12.36 20.97 7.26
CA ALA A 6 11.75 21.95 6.36
C ALA A 6 10.81 21.29 5.34
N VAL A 7 9.74 21.99 4.96
CA VAL A 7 8.92 21.63 3.79
C VAL A 7 9.54 22.33 2.58
N VAL A 8 9.87 21.57 1.55
CA VAL A 8 10.56 22.07 0.36
C VAL A 8 9.62 21.99 -0.83
N ASN A 9 9.51 23.10 -1.57
CA ASN A 9 8.82 23.13 -2.86
C ASN A 9 9.67 22.42 -3.92
N LEU A 10 9.12 21.38 -4.55
CA LEU A 10 9.80 20.59 -5.60
C LEU A 10 9.32 20.98 -7.02
N GLY A 11 8.52 22.04 -7.13
CA GLY A 11 7.96 22.52 -8.39
C GLY A 11 6.66 21.83 -8.77
N THR A 12 6.47 21.64 -10.08
CA THR A 12 5.25 21.04 -10.63
C THR A 12 5.58 19.78 -11.42
N VAL A 13 4.89 18.68 -11.12
CA VAL A 13 4.99 17.40 -11.83
C VAL A 13 3.60 17.04 -12.35
N GLN A 14 3.47 16.83 -13.67
CA GLN A 14 2.19 16.50 -14.31
C GLN A 14 1.05 17.46 -13.93
N GLY A 15 1.35 18.77 -13.87
CA GLY A 15 0.37 19.81 -13.51
C GLY A 15 0.04 19.92 -12.02
N ARG A 16 0.61 19.09 -11.14
CA ARG A 16 0.41 19.14 -9.69
C ARG A 16 1.61 19.75 -8.99
N SER A 17 1.38 20.67 -8.06
CA SER A 17 2.44 21.17 -7.17
C SER A 17 2.89 20.05 -6.24
N VAL A 18 4.19 19.85 -6.13
CA VAL A 18 4.79 18.79 -5.32
C VAL A 18 5.66 19.42 -4.23
N SER A 19 5.55 18.92 -3.02
CA SER A 19 6.42 19.28 -1.90
C SER A 19 7.01 18.02 -1.27
N GLY A 20 8.19 18.15 -0.67
CA GLY A 20 8.82 17.10 0.12
C GLY A 20 9.22 17.62 1.49
N PHE A 21 9.66 16.70 2.35
CA PHE A 21 10.16 17.02 3.69
C PHE A 21 11.66 16.78 3.76
N LEU A 22 12.44 17.80 4.14
CA LEU A 22 13.86 17.73 4.38
C LEU A 22 14.14 17.71 5.90
N PRO A 23 14.46 16.54 6.48
CA PRO A 23 14.97 16.46 7.84
C PRO A 23 16.29 17.26 7.98
N TYR A 24 16.45 18.03 9.05
CA TYR A 24 17.65 18.85 9.24
C TYR A 24 18.94 18.01 9.38
N ASP A 25 18.85 16.77 9.85
CA ASP A 25 19.98 15.84 9.95
C ASP A 25 20.42 15.24 8.60
N ARG A 26 19.66 15.50 7.52
CA ARG A 26 19.94 15.08 6.14
C ARG A 26 20.29 16.25 5.21
N ALA A 27 20.43 17.45 5.77
CA ALA A 27 20.93 18.62 5.08
C ALA A 27 22.39 18.85 5.46
N GLU A 28 23.19 19.35 4.52
CA GLU A 28 24.51 19.88 4.83
C GLU A 28 24.37 21.37 5.21
N GLY A 29 24.76 21.72 6.44
CA GLY A 29 24.70 23.09 6.94
C GLY A 29 23.35 23.47 7.56
N TYR A 30 23.12 24.78 7.70
CA TYR A 30 21.86 25.33 8.20
C TYR A 30 20.84 25.45 7.07
N VAL A 31 19.56 25.31 7.42
CA VAL A 31 18.44 25.41 6.48
C VAL A 31 17.55 26.58 6.89
N GLU A 32 17.51 27.60 6.03
CA GLU A 32 16.71 28.80 6.19
C GLU A 32 15.63 28.93 5.10
N GLU A 33 14.62 29.75 5.37
CA GLU A 33 13.56 30.02 4.39
C GLU A 33 14.12 30.82 3.21
N GLY A 34 13.92 30.32 1.99
CA GLY A 34 14.45 30.92 0.76
C GLY A 34 15.73 30.26 0.23
N ASP A 35 16.34 29.35 1.00
CA ASP A 35 17.49 28.58 0.54
C ASP A 35 17.11 27.65 -0.63
N THR A 36 18.06 27.52 -1.57
CA THR A 36 17.94 26.61 -2.71
C THR A 36 18.92 25.45 -2.56
N TYR A 37 18.41 24.23 -2.73
CA TYR A 37 19.21 23.01 -2.57
C TYR A 37 19.07 22.09 -3.78
N ARG A 38 20.16 21.37 -4.09
CA ARG A 38 20.09 20.15 -4.89
C ARG A 38 19.76 19.00 -3.96
N LEU A 39 18.58 18.41 -4.15
CA LEU A 39 18.03 17.40 -3.26
C LEU A 39 17.69 16.14 -4.03
N GLN A 40 17.83 15.00 -3.35
CA GLN A 40 17.34 13.71 -3.79
C GLN A 40 16.10 13.31 -2.97
N VAL A 41 15.12 12.70 -3.64
CA VAL A 41 14.08 11.91 -2.96
C VAL A 41 14.75 10.67 -2.37
N ALA A 42 15.06 10.73 -1.07
CA ALA A 42 15.78 9.69 -0.35
C ALA A 42 14.84 8.54 0.07
N VAL A 43 13.61 8.87 0.46
CA VAL A 43 12.57 7.90 0.77
C VAL A 43 11.28 8.36 0.09
N PRO A 44 10.74 7.62 -0.89
CA PRO A 44 9.45 7.93 -1.47
C PRO A 44 8.35 7.74 -0.42
N ALA A 45 7.25 8.48 -0.55
CA ALA A 45 6.07 8.30 0.28
C ALA A 45 4.93 7.70 -0.55
N PRO A 46 4.19 6.70 -0.04
CA PRO A 46 3.02 6.19 -0.72
C PRO A 46 1.86 7.20 -0.69
N PRO A 47 0.96 7.16 -1.68
CA PRO A 47 -0.18 8.09 -1.78
C PRO A 47 -1.24 7.90 -0.70
N TRP A 48 -1.21 6.78 0.04
CA TRP A 48 -2.08 6.50 1.18
C TRP A 48 -1.50 6.95 2.53
N GLY A 49 -0.28 7.50 2.55
CA GLY A 49 0.35 8.08 3.75
C GLY A 49 0.36 9.62 3.73
N ASP A 50 1.25 10.23 4.52
CA ASP A 50 1.44 11.70 4.59
C ASP A 50 1.99 12.32 3.28
N SER A 51 2.03 11.54 2.18
CA SER A 51 2.25 11.93 0.77
C SER A 51 3.54 12.69 0.45
N ARG A 52 4.28 13.18 1.44
CA ARG A 52 5.52 13.94 1.27
C ARG A 52 6.71 12.99 1.29
N PRO A 53 7.44 12.86 0.17
CA PRO A 53 8.70 12.12 0.18
C PRO A 53 9.70 12.80 1.13
N SER A 54 10.55 11.98 1.76
CA SER A 54 11.67 12.49 2.53
C SER A 54 12.87 12.76 1.62
N LEU A 55 13.50 13.91 1.84
CA LEU A 55 14.57 14.46 1.01
C LEU A 55 15.93 14.35 1.73
N ALA A 56 17.01 14.40 0.96
CA ALA A 56 18.38 14.51 1.46
C ALA A 56 19.27 15.24 0.46
N THR A 57 20.35 15.87 0.94
CA THR A 57 21.42 16.42 0.08
C THR A 57 22.39 15.33 -0.38
N ALA A 58 22.58 14.28 0.43
CA ALA A 58 23.47 13.17 0.11
C ALA A 58 22.92 12.33 -1.06
N LEU A 59 23.71 12.20 -2.12
CA LEU A 59 23.34 11.42 -3.31
C LEU A 59 23.63 9.93 -3.14
N ARG A 60 22.63 9.12 -3.48
CA ARG A 60 22.68 7.65 -3.48
C ARG A 60 22.08 7.08 -4.75
N VAL A 61 22.63 5.99 -5.25
CA VAL A 61 22.08 5.27 -6.41
C VAL A 61 21.81 3.82 -5.99
N PRO A 62 20.54 3.44 -5.75
CA PRO A 62 20.21 2.06 -5.40
C PRO A 62 20.35 1.13 -6.62
N GLY A 63 20.78 -0.11 -6.39
CA GLY A 63 21.07 -1.09 -7.44
C GLY A 63 20.83 -2.55 -7.07
N GLY A 64 19.99 -2.82 -6.07
CA GLY A 64 19.63 -4.19 -5.62
C GLY A 64 20.72 -4.86 -4.81
N LEU A 65 21.81 -5.29 -5.47
CA LEU A 65 22.98 -5.88 -4.81
C LEU A 65 23.94 -4.82 -4.24
N VAL A 66 23.98 -3.64 -4.86
CA VAL A 66 24.87 -2.54 -4.47
C VAL A 66 24.15 -1.21 -4.49
N GLU A 67 24.41 -0.37 -3.50
CA GLU A 67 24.05 1.04 -3.48
C GLU A 67 25.33 1.87 -3.61
N LEU A 68 25.43 2.75 -4.60
CA LEU A 68 26.54 3.72 -4.68
C LEU A 68 26.19 4.95 -3.83
N ARG A 69 27.13 5.42 -3.01
CA ARG A 69 26.98 6.65 -2.20
C ARG A 69 28.05 7.67 -2.56
N ARG A 70 27.65 8.90 -2.90
CA ARG A 70 28.59 9.98 -3.20
C ARG A 70 29.20 10.53 -1.91
N GLY A 71 30.52 10.71 -1.89
CA GLY A 71 31.24 11.32 -0.75
C GLY A 71 31.28 10.43 0.51
N GLY A 72 30.81 9.19 0.42
CA GLY A 72 30.83 8.23 1.52
C GLY A 72 32.25 7.72 1.81
N GLY A 73 32.57 7.56 3.09
CA GLY A 73 33.84 7.03 3.55
C GLY A 73 34.07 5.54 3.27
N ASP A 74 35.33 5.16 3.42
CA ASP A 74 35.98 3.88 3.12
C ASP A 74 35.11 2.64 3.43
N PRO A 75 34.85 1.74 2.45
CA PRO A 75 34.07 0.54 2.68
C PRO A 75 34.79 -0.37 3.69
N ARG A 76 34.20 -0.56 4.87
CA ARG A 76 34.71 -1.49 5.89
C ARG A 76 33.83 -2.74 5.93
N GLY A 77 34.40 -3.89 5.58
CA GLY A 77 33.71 -5.18 5.65
C GLY A 77 34.33 -6.23 4.73
N GLU A 78 33.86 -7.47 4.84
CA GLU A 78 34.27 -8.60 4.00
C GLU A 78 33.87 -8.39 2.52
N THR A 79 32.70 -7.81 2.29
CA THR A 79 32.21 -7.39 0.96
C THR A 79 33.04 -6.29 0.30
N ALA A 80 33.77 -5.47 1.08
CA ALA A 80 34.71 -4.50 0.50
C ALA A 80 35.90 -5.22 -0.16
N ARG A 81 36.36 -6.33 0.43
CA ARG A 81 37.44 -7.16 -0.15
C ARG A 81 37.00 -7.95 -1.36
N MET A 82 35.72 -8.34 -1.42
CA MET A 82 35.13 -8.95 -2.62
C MET A 82 35.03 -7.95 -3.77
N ALA A 83 34.82 -6.67 -3.48
CA ALA A 83 34.81 -5.61 -4.50
C ALA A 83 36.17 -5.48 -5.21
N ASP A 84 37.29 -5.69 -4.50
CA ASP A 84 38.64 -5.69 -5.08
C ASP A 84 38.87 -6.81 -6.11
N LEU A 85 38.00 -7.84 -6.13
CA LEU A 85 38.05 -8.95 -7.09
C LEU A 85 37.18 -8.69 -8.33
N LEU A 86 36.36 -7.65 -8.32
CA LEU A 86 35.50 -7.33 -9.45
C LEU A 86 36.31 -6.67 -10.57
N PRO A 87 36.00 -6.97 -11.85
CA PRO A 87 36.68 -6.37 -12.98
C PRO A 87 36.25 -4.91 -13.26
N VAL A 88 35.35 -4.36 -12.46
CA VAL A 88 34.70 -3.07 -12.66
C VAL A 88 34.93 -2.20 -11.44
N ASP A 89 35.42 -0.98 -11.66
CA ASP A 89 35.59 0.02 -10.62
C ASP A 89 34.35 0.90 -10.45
N SER A 90 34.15 1.43 -9.25
CA SER A 90 33.14 2.45 -9.01
C SER A 90 33.57 3.82 -9.57
N PRO A 91 32.63 4.68 -10.04
CA PRO A 91 32.97 6.00 -10.55
C PRO A 91 33.64 6.88 -9.50
N GLU A 92 34.44 7.84 -9.95
CA GLU A 92 35.20 8.72 -9.05
C GLU A 92 34.29 9.42 -8.01
N GLY A 93 34.65 9.30 -6.74
CA GLY A 93 33.94 9.92 -5.63
C GLY A 93 32.66 9.19 -5.19
N TRP A 94 32.36 8.03 -5.78
CA TRP A 94 31.30 7.13 -5.33
C TRP A 94 31.89 5.91 -4.60
N ALA A 95 31.25 5.51 -3.50
CA ALA A 95 31.63 4.33 -2.74
C ALA A 95 30.52 3.26 -2.80
N PRO A 96 30.83 2.01 -3.17
CA PRO A 96 29.86 0.92 -3.18
C PRO A 96 29.52 0.45 -1.76
N ARG A 97 28.23 0.19 -1.53
CA ARG A 97 27.68 -0.44 -0.34
C ARG A 97 26.91 -1.69 -0.76
N TRP A 98 27.53 -2.84 -0.55
CA TRP A 98 26.94 -4.14 -0.88
C TRP A 98 25.85 -4.52 0.13
N SER A 99 24.74 -5.05 -0.37
CA SER A 99 23.66 -5.60 0.45
C SER A 99 24.00 -7.03 0.89
N ARG A 100 23.26 -7.56 1.87
CA ARG A 100 23.43 -8.96 2.30
C ARG A 100 23.18 -9.95 1.16
N ALA A 101 22.26 -9.65 0.25
CA ALA A 101 21.97 -10.50 -0.90
C ALA A 101 23.18 -10.64 -1.86
N ALA A 102 24.18 -9.77 -1.76
CA ALA A 102 25.42 -9.90 -2.53
C ALA A 102 26.34 -11.02 -2.00
N GLU A 103 26.15 -11.49 -0.76
CA GLU A 103 26.91 -12.61 -0.19
C GLU A 103 26.61 -13.93 -0.91
N ASP A 104 25.38 -14.07 -1.42
CA ASP A 104 24.92 -15.25 -2.17
C ASP A 104 25.01 -15.07 -3.70
N ALA A 105 25.43 -13.90 -4.16
CA ALA A 105 25.55 -13.60 -5.59
C ALA A 105 26.93 -14.02 -6.13
N ASP A 106 26.96 -14.50 -7.38
CA ASP A 106 28.23 -14.70 -8.07
C ASP A 106 28.89 -13.37 -8.49
N LEU A 107 30.19 -13.42 -8.79
CA LEU A 107 30.97 -12.23 -9.16
C LEU A 107 30.46 -11.56 -10.44
N GLU A 108 29.84 -12.32 -11.36
CA GLU A 108 29.27 -11.79 -12.59
C GLU A 108 28.04 -10.93 -12.30
N ALA A 109 27.12 -11.41 -11.46
CA ALA A 109 25.95 -10.68 -11.00
C ALA A 109 26.34 -9.43 -10.20
N MET A 110 27.37 -9.53 -9.34
CA MET A 110 27.92 -8.39 -8.60
C MET A 110 28.51 -7.33 -9.56
N ALA A 111 29.36 -7.74 -10.51
CA ALA A 111 29.94 -6.84 -11.49
C ALA A 111 28.86 -6.13 -12.32
N ALA A 112 27.89 -6.87 -12.85
CA ALA A 112 26.79 -6.31 -13.62
C ALA A 112 25.90 -5.37 -12.78
N ALA A 113 25.74 -5.63 -11.48
CA ALA A 113 25.02 -4.72 -10.58
C ALA A 113 25.80 -3.42 -10.35
N LEU A 114 27.12 -3.49 -10.21
CA LEU A 114 27.99 -2.32 -10.09
C LEU A 114 27.97 -1.49 -11.38
N GLU A 115 28.14 -2.09 -12.55
CA GLU A 115 28.05 -1.39 -13.86
C GLU A 115 26.74 -0.62 -13.99
N ARG A 116 25.59 -1.28 -13.75
CA ARG A 116 24.29 -0.62 -13.81
C ARG A 116 24.16 0.55 -12.81
N ALA A 117 24.76 0.44 -11.63
CA ALA A 117 24.75 1.51 -10.64
C ALA A 117 25.67 2.67 -11.07
N SER A 118 26.83 2.35 -11.64
CA SER A 118 27.79 3.31 -12.20
C SER A 118 27.18 4.12 -13.34
N ASP A 119 26.55 3.48 -14.32
CA ASP A 119 25.87 4.15 -15.44
C ASP A 119 24.80 5.14 -14.93
N ARG A 120 24.05 4.74 -13.89
CA ARG A 120 23.05 5.61 -13.25
C ARG A 120 23.70 6.77 -12.51
N ALA A 121 24.81 6.54 -11.80
CA ALA A 121 25.56 7.59 -11.12
C ALA A 121 26.11 8.63 -12.11
N GLU A 122 26.66 8.18 -13.23
CA GLU A 122 27.14 9.05 -14.32
C GLU A 122 26.00 9.83 -14.96
N THR A 123 24.84 9.19 -15.19
CA THR A 123 23.62 9.86 -15.67
C THR A 123 23.18 10.96 -14.72
N VAL A 124 23.17 10.68 -13.41
CA VAL A 124 22.81 11.67 -12.37
C VAL A 124 23.79 12.84 -12.37
N MET A 125 25.09 12.57 -12.37
CA MET A 125 26.11 13.62 -12.34
C MET A 125 26.09 14.47 -13.61
N SER A 126 25.90 13.86 -14.78
CA SER A 126 25.79 14.56 -16.05
C SER A 126 24.56 15.49 -16.07
N ALA A 127 23.42 15.02 -15.57
CA ALA A 127 22.20 15.83 -15.48
C ALA A 127 22.34 16.99 -14.48
N ILE A 128 23.00 16.77 -13.34
CA ILE A 128 23.29 17.83 -12.37
C ILE A 128 24.21 18.89 -12.99
N ALA A 129 25.24 18.48 -13.72
CA ALA A 129 26.19 19.40 -14.36
C ALA A 129 25.55 20.22 -15.48
N ALA A 130 24.54 19.67 -16.17
CA ALA A 130 23.80 20.35 -17.24
C ALA A 130 22.61 21.19 -16.75
N ALA A 131 22.23 21.09 -15.47
CA ALA A 131 21.07 21.79 -14.94
C ALA A 131 21.40 23.24 -14.59
N ASP A 132 20.89 24.19 -15.37
CA ASP A 132 21.01 25.62 -15.12
C ASP A 132 19.84 26.18 -14.30
N GLY A 133 20.13 27.17 -13.45
CA GLY A 133 19.12 27.91 -12.68
C GLY A 133 18.71 27.28 -11.35
N ASP A 134 17.98 28.08 -10.58
CA ASP A 134 17.52 27.79 -9.21
C ASP A 134 16.01 27.51 -9.14
N ASP A 135 15.34 27.44 -10.29
CA ASP A 135 13.90 27.18 -10.36
C ASP A 135 13.58 25.76 -9.83
N PRO A 136 12.60 25.61 -8.92
CA PRO A 136 12.22 24.30 -8.41
C PRO A 136 11.71 23.37 -9.52
N GLY A 137 12.33 22.19 -9.62
CA GLY A 137 11.93 21.19 -10.60
C GLY A 137 12.78 19.92 -10.57
N ARG A 138 12.31 18.91 -11.31
CA ARG A 138 13.00 17.64 -11.45
C ARG A 138 14.20 17.77 -12.41
N ILE A 139 15.40 17.54 -11.90
CA ILE A 139 16.64 17.48 -12.69
C ILE A 139 16.74 16.15 -13.46
N VAL A 140 16.60 15.03 -12.73
CA VAL A 140 16.77 13.69 -13.28
C VAL A 140 15.96 12.67 -12.47
N ALA A 141 15.47 11.62 -13.14
CA ALA A 141 14.85 10.46 -12.51
C ALA A 141 15.28 9.20 -13.29
N PRO A 142 16.49 8.67 -13.03
CA PRO A 142 17.04 7.55 -13.78
C PRO A 142 16.36 6.22 -13.45
N GLN A 143 15.46 6.22 -12.45
CA GLN A 143 14.66 5.07 -12.03
C GLN A 143 13.21 5.50 -11.92
N ALA A 144 12.33 4.63 -12.42
CA ALA A 144 10.90 4.70 -12.16
C ALA A 144 10.56 3.76 -11.00
N GLY A 145 9.52 4.11 -10.26
CA GLY A 145 8.94 3.28 -9.21
C GLY A 145 7.43 3.49 -9.18
N ALA A 146 6.72 2.48 -8.70
CA ALA A 146 5.29 2.54 -8.48
C ALA A 146 4.98 2.03 -7.07
N TRP A 147 3.97 2.64 -6.46
CA TRP A 147 3.35 2.09 -5.27
C TRP A 147 2.20 1.21 -5.72
N VAL A 148 2.24 -0.06 -5.32
CA VAL A 148 1.22 -1.04 -5.70
C VAL A 148 0.56 -1.53 -4.42
N TRP A 149 -0.77 -1.51 -4.42
CA TRP A 149 -1.56 -2.17 -3.39
C TRP A 149 -1.91 -3.56 -3.88
N PHE A 150 -1.35 -4.59 -3.26
CA PHE A 150 -1.77 -5.95 -3.56
C PHE A 150 -3.11 -6.22 -2.89
N GLY A 151 -4.10 -6.65 -3.68
CA GLY A 151 -5.34 -7.20 -3.16
C GLY A 151 -5.21 -8.70 -2.87
N ARG A 152 -6.28 -9.30 -2.33
CA ARG A 152 -6.33 -10.72 -1.98
C ARG A 152 -5.80 -11.62 -3.10
N GLU A 153 -6.37 -11.50 -4.30
CA GLU A 153 -6.03 -12.36 -5.45
C GLU A 153 -4.55 -12.26 -5.81
N SER A 154 -3.99 -11.04 -5.85
CA SER A 154 -2.57 -10.84 -6.12
C SER A 154 -1.67 -11.50 -5.07
N ARG A 155 -2.05 -11.47 -3.79
CA ARG A 155 -1.28 -12.14 -2.72
C ARG A 155 -1.23 -13.65 -2.92
N PHE A 156 -2.35 -14.27 -3.27
CA PHE A 156 -2.40 -15.71 -3.54
C PHE A 156 -1.64 -16.11 -4.81
N GLU A 157 -1.68 -15.27 -5.86
CA GLU A 157 -0.84 -15.50 -7.04
C GLU A 157 0.66 -15.35 -6.73
N LEU A 158 1.02 -14.38 -5.87
CA LEU A 158 2.40 -14.24 -5.39
C LEU A 158 2.84 -15.43 -4.53
N ASP A 159 1.94 -16.02 -3.73
CA ASP A 159 2.20 -17.27 -3.00
C ASP A 159 2.55 -18.39 -4.00
N ALA A 160 1.72 -18.59 -5.03
CA ALA A 160 1.93 -19.62 -6.05
C ALA A 160 3.23 -19.41 -6.84
N VAL A 161 3.60 -18.16 -7.13
CA VAL A 161 4.88 -17.84 -7.76
C VAL A 161 6.06 -18.20 -6.86
N ARG A 162 5.97 -17.88 -5.57
CA ARG A 162 7.03 -18.12 -4.57
C ARG A 162 7.21 -19.62 -4.27
N GLU A 163 6.11 -20.38 -4.23
CA GLU A 163 6.11 -21.82 -4.00
C GLU A 163 6.99 -22.58 -5.02
N ARG A 164 7.17 -22.03 -6.24
CA ARG A 164 8.02 -22.63 -7.27
C ARG A 164 9.52 -22.66 -6.93
N VAL A 165 9.96 -21.84 -5.97
CA VAL A 165 11.39 -21.68 -5.65
C VAL A 165 11.72 -21.88 -4.17
N THR A 166 10.73 -21.78 -3.28
CA THR A 166 10.91 -21.97 -1.84
C THR A 166 9.61 -22.46 -1.20
N PRO A 167 9.68 -23.26 -0.12
CA PRO A 167 8.48 -23.66 0.62
C PRO A 167 7.65 -22.44 1.00
N THR A 168 6.36 -22.49 0.66
CA THR A 168 5.43 -21.37 0.87
C THR A 168 4.13 -21.89 1.45
N MET A 169 3.73 -21.40 2.62
CA MET A 169 2.42 -21.76 3.18
C MET A 169 1.28 -21.11 2.40
N ALA A 170 0.13 -21.76 2.33
CA ALA A 170 -1.08 -21.17 1.74
C ALA A 170 -1.43 -19.86 2.46
N GLY A 171 -1.62 -18.77 1.71
CA GLY A 171 -1.89 -17.44 2.24
C GLY A 171 -0.68 -16.74 2.85
N HIS A 172 0.56 -17.14 2.54
CA HIS A 172 1.79 -16.53 3.06
C HIS A 172 1.73 -15.00 3.03
N HIS A 173 1.53 -14.39 1.85
CA HIS A 173 1.50 -12.93 1.74
C HIS A 173 0.29 -12.32 2.45
N ARG A 174 -0.85 -13.04 2.51
CA ARG A 174 -2.07 -12.59 3.19
C ARG A 174 -1.89 -12.53 4.71
N VAL A 175 -1.22 -13.52 5.31
CA VAL A 175 -0.93 -13.55 6.76
C VAL A 175 0.10 -12.49 7.11
N LYS A 176 1.20 -12.42 6.35
CA LYS A 176 2.26 -11.42 6.57
C LYS A 176 1.78 -9.98 6.46
N ALA A 177 0.75 -9.72 5.65
CA ALA A 177 0.20 -8.39 5.49
C ALA A 177 -0.59 -7.89 6.71
N GLY A 178 -0.93 -8.77 7.67
CA GLY A 178 -1.77 -8.42 8.81
C GLY A 178 -1.07 -7.77 9.97
N ASP A 179 0.03 -8.36 10.43
CA ASP A 179 0.81 -7.87 11.58
C ASP A 179 2.22 -8.47 11.59
N ASP A 180 3.16 -7.83 12.28
CA ASP A 180 4.55 -8.29 12.43
C ASP A 180 4.64 -9.65 13.16
N ASP A 181 3.78 -9.90 14.14
CA ASP A 181 3.71 -11.19 14.85
C ASP A 181 3.22 -12.30 13.92
N ALA A 182 2.22 -12.00 13.09
CA ALA A 182 1.73 -12.91 12.06
C ALA A 182 2.83 -13.20 11.03
N SER A 183 3.62 -12.19 10.65
CA SER A 183 4.76 -12.38 9.75
C SER A 183 5.83 -13.29 10.34
N THR A 184 6.15 -13.10 11.62
CA THR A 184 7.11 -13.95 12.35
C THR A 184 6.63 -15.40 12.43
N ALA A 185 5.33 -15.61 12.65
CA ALA A 185 4.74 -16.95 12.70
C ALA A 185 4.84 -17.68 11.35
N VAL A 186 4.63 -16.97 10.23
CA VAL A 186 4.83 -17.52 8.88
C VAL A 186 6.28 -17.95 8.68
N ASP A 187 7.24 -17.09 9.02
CA ASP A 187 8.67 -17.41 8.87
C ASP A 187 9.08 -18.62 9.72
N PHE A 188 8.58 -18.71 10.96
CA PHE A 188 8.79 -19.86 11.81
C PHE A 188 8.19 -21.14 11.21
N LEU A 189 6.96 -21.07 10.73
CA LEU A 189 6.27 -22.21 10.13
C LEU A 189 7.05 -22.76 8.94
N GLU A 190 7.45 -21.90 8.01
CA GLU A 190 8.20 -22.30 6.82
C GLU A 190 9.59 -22.84 7.16
N ALA A 191 10.28 -22.23 8.13
CA ALA A 191 11.59 -22.70 8.58
C ALA A 191 11.54 -24.08 9.27
N VAL A 192 10.47 -24.36 10.02
CA VAL A 192 10.32 -25.63 10.76
C VAL A 192 9.74 -26.73 9.88
N CYS A 193 8.74 -26.42 9.05
CA CYS A 193 8.06 -27.41 8.21
C CYS A 193 8.83 -27.73 6.93
N GLY A 194 9.74 -26.85 6.49
CA GLY A 194 10.55 -27.04 5.28
C GLY A 194 9.70 -27.34 4.04
N ASP A 195 10.30 -28.06 3.11
CA ASP A 195 9.80 -28.46 1.79
C ASP A 195 8.72 -29.57 1.80
N GLY A 196 8.31 -30.06 2.98
CA GLY A 196 7.61 -31.35 3.06
C GLY A 196 6.35 -31.42 3.93
N SER A 197 5.90 -30.32 4.54
CA SER A 197 4.74 -30.38 5.44
C SER A 197 3.74 -29.28 5.09
N ALA A 198 2.88 -29.56 4.11
CA ALA A 198 1.56 -28.96 4.05
C ALA A 198 0.92 -29.19 5.43
N VAL A 199 0.87 -28.15 6.25
CA VAL A 199 0.12 -28.19 7.49
C VAL A 199 -1.36 -28.29 7.12
N GLY A 200 -1.84 -29.52 7.02
CA GLY A 200 -3.23 -29.94 7.27
C GLY A 200 -4.35 -29.45 6.35
N THR A 201 -4.14 -28.52 5.42
CA THR A 201 -5.27 -27.86 4.70
C THR A 201 -5.42 -28.26 3.24
N GLY A 202 -4.61 -29.18 2.72
CA GLY A 202 -4.68 -29.55 1.29
C GLY A 202 -4.39 -28.38 0.34
N GLY A 203 -3.63 -27.36 0.79
CA GLY A 203 -3.33 -26.15 0.04
C GLY A 203 -4.36 -25.02 0.20
N GLU A 204 -5.46 -25.26 0.93
CA GLU A 204 -6.41 -24.20 1.25
C GLU A 204 -5.85 -23.27 2.34
N PHE A 205 -6.21 -21.99 2.27
CA PHE A 205 -5.81 -21.01 3.27
C PHE A 205 -6.51 -21.29 4.62
N PRO A 206 -5.78 -21.52 5.73
CA PRO A 206 -6.39 -21.77 7.05
C PRO A 206 -6.93 -20.48 7.70
N PHE A 207 -7.96 -19.87 7.09
CA PHE A 207 -8.48 -18.58 7.55
C PHE A 207 -8.91 -18.62 9.02
N GLU A 208 -9.67 -19.62 9.46
CA GLU A 208 -10.16 -19.73 10.85
C GLU A 208 -9.01 -19.69 11.87
N ALA A 209 -7.93 -20.44 11.62
CA ALA A 209 -6.77 -20.46 12.51
C ALA A 209 -6.03 -19.13 12.54
N VAL A 210 -5.87 -18.49 11.36
CA VAL A 210 -5.21 -17.18 11.24
C VAL A 210 -6.04 -16.10 11.92
N ALA A 211 -7.35 -16.05 11.67
CA ALA A 211 -8.27 -15.11 12.28
C ALA A 211 -8.37 -15.32 13.79
N GLY A 212 -8.39 -16.57 14.27
CA GLY A 212 -8.39 -16.86 15.70
C GLY A 212 -7.10 -16.43 16.42
N ALA A 213 -5.94 -16.53 15.76
CA ALA A 213 -4.65 -16.18 16.36
C ALA A 213 -4.32 -14.68 16.23
N PHE A 214 -4.59 -14.09 15.07
CA PHE A 214 -4.12 -12.77 14.66
C PHE A 214 -5.23 -11.86 14.15
N GLY A 215 -6.46 -12.33 14.02
CA GLY A 215 -7.58 -11.50 13.60
C GLY A 215 -8.08 -10.57 14.71
N PRO A 216 -9.08 -9.74 14.39
CA PRO A 216 -9.73 -8.90 15.39
C PRO A 216 -10.49 -9.75 16.42
N ARG A 217 -10.75 -9.17 17.59
CA ARG A 217 -11.56 -9.76 18.67
C ARG A 217 -12.82 -8.94 18.88
N GLU A 218 -13.84 -9.56 19.49
CA GLU A 218 -15.01 -8.82 19.96
C GLU A 218 -14.58 -7.64 20.84
N SER A 219 -15.30 -6.52 20.72
CA SER A 219 -14.99 -5.22 21.33
C SER A 219 -13.74 -4.50 20.81
N ASP A 220 -12.95 -5.09 19.91
CA ASP A 220 -11.85 -4.36 19.26
C ASP A 220 -12.39 -3.24 18.37
N ARG A 221 -11.59 -2.20 18.19
CA ARG A 221 -11.93 -1.07 17.31
C ARG A 221 -11.10 -1.07 16.04
N ILE A 222 -11.62 -1.69 14.99
CA ILE A 222 -10.94 -1.78 13.69
C ILE A 222 -11.29 -0.61 12.77
N ALA A 223 -10.33 -0.21 11.95
CA ALA A 223 -10.52 0.76 10.89
C ALA A 223 -11.23 0.14 9.68
N ILE A 224 -11.94 0.97 8.91
CA ILE A 224 -12.41 0.62 7.57
C ILE A 224 -11.54 1.39 6.57
N GLY A 225 -10.56 0.68 5.99
CA GLY A 225 -9.62 1.21 5.01
C GLY A 225 -10.23 1.13 3.62
N HIS A 226 -10.68 2.27 3.12
CA HIS A 226 -11.36 2.42 1.83
C HIS A 226 -10.35 2.89 0.78
N GLY A 227 -9.79 1.92 0.04
CA GLY A 227 -8.92 2.19 -1.10
C GLY A 227 -9.71 2.73 -2.28
N LYS A 228 -9.09 3.59 -3.08
CA LYS A 228 -9.64 4.08 -4.35
C LYS A 228 -8.80 3.58 -5.53
N PRO A 229 -9.38 3.35 -6.72
CA PRO A 229 -8.66 2.80 -7.87
C PRO A 229 -7.38 3.55 -8.26
N GLU A 230 -7.35 4.88 -8.11
CA GLU A 230 -6.17 5.71 -8.38
C GLU A 230 -5.06 5.58 -7.30
N GLY A 231 -5.22 4.67 -6.35
CA GLY A 231 -4.23 4.27 -5.36
C GLY A 231 -4.28 5.01 -4.03
N ARG A 232 -5.19 5.98 -3.85
CA ARG A 232 -5.39 6.64 -2.54
C ARG A 232 -6.12 5.70 -1.58
N THR A 233 -6.03 6.00 -0.29
CA THR A 233 -6.84 5.31 0.72
C THR A 233 -7.32 6.28 1.78
N ILE A 234 -8.57 6.12 2.17
CA ILE A 234 -9.24 6.92 3.19
C ILE A 234 -9.67 5.98 4.30
N VAL A 235 -9.54 6.41 5.55
CA VAL A 235 -10.14 5.69 6.68
C VAL A 235 -11.52 6.26 6.92
N LEU A 236 -12.57 5.47 6.64
CA LEU A 236 -13.97 5.91 6.82
C LEU A 236 -14.34 6.08 8.30
N GLY A 237 -13.53 5.52 9.20
CA GLY A 237 -13.71 5.57 10.64
C GLY A 237 -13.26 4.26 11.28
N ARG A 238 -13.40 4.20 12.60
CA ARG A 238 -13.20 2.99 13.39
C ARG A 238 -14.51 2.56 14.03
N GLY A 239 -14.90 1.32 13.83
CA GLY A 239 -16.05 0.72 14.50
C GLY A 239 -15.67 -0.38 15.45
N GLU A 240 -16.58 -0.68 16.37
CA GLU A 240 -16.44 -1.75 17.35
C GLU A 240 -16.87 -3.08 16.73
N VAL A 241 -16.06 -4.12 16.89
CA VAL A 241 -16.39 -5.47 16.44
C VAL A 241 -17.42 -6.08 17.40
N THR A 242 -18.62 -6.34 16.90
CA THR A 242 -19.73 -6.87 17.70
C THR A 242 -19.97 -8.36 17.49
N GLU A 243 -19.47 -8.93 16.38
CA GLU A 243 -19.64 -10.34 16.04
C GLU A 243 -18.48 -10.84 15.17
N LEU A 244 -18.08 -12.08 15.43
CA LEU A 244 -17.06 -12.81 14.69
C LEU A 244 -17.54 -14.24 14.45
N GLU A 245 -17.59 -14.66 13.19
CA GLU A 245 -17.95 -16.02 12.81
C GLU A 245 -16.74 -16.77 12.25
N ALA A 246 -16.76 -18.10 12.38
CA ALA A 246 -15.67 -18.97 11.91
C ALA A 246 -15.46 -18.93 10.39
N ASP A 247 -16.49 -18.53 9.63
CA ASP A 247 -16.44 -18.40 8.17
C ASP A 247 -15.77 -17.10 7.68
N GLY A 248 -15.32 -16.25 8.61
CA GLY A 248 -14.70 -14.96 8.30
C GLY A 248 -15.67 -13.80 8.17
N THR A 249 -16.90 -13.96 8.65
CA THR A 249 -17.82 -12.85 8.87
C THR A 249 -17.41 -12.05 10.10
N VAL A 250 -17.29 -10.72 9.92
CA VAL A 250 -16.99 -9.75 10.97
C VAL A 250 -18.00 -8.60 10.90
N THR A 251 -18.78 -8.43 11.96
CA THR A 251 -19.73 -7.32 12.07
C THR A 251 -19.13 -6.19 12.91
N VAL A 252 -19.23 -4.98 12.39
CA VAL A 252 -18.66 -3.78 12.97
C VAL A 252 -19.73 -2.71 13.11
N GLU A 253 -19.84 -2.10 14.28
CA GLU A 253 -20.76 -1.00 14.54
C GLU A 253 -20.05 0.35 14.71
N ARG A 254 -20.64 1.39 14.11
CA ARG A 254 -20.20 2.78 14.26
C ARG A 254 -21.37 3.66 14.65
N ALA A 255 -21.14 4.49 15.67
CA ALA A 255 -22.03 5.60 15.97
C ALA A 255 -21.85 6.71 14.93
N MET A 256 -22.96 7.15 14.34
CA MET A 256 -22.99 8.20 13.34
C MET A 256 -23.21 9.55 14.03
N THR A 257 -22.54 10.57 13.50
CA THR A 257 -22.74 11.96 13.90
C THR A 257 -23.75 12.62 12.99
N GLY A 258 -24.55 13.54 13.53
CA GLY A 258 -25.55 14.25 12.73
C GLY A 258 -24.94 15.13 11.64
N GLY A 259 -25.79 15.53 10.70
CA GLY A 259 -25.45 16.49 9.64
C GLY A 259 -25.18 15.82 8.30
N GLY A 260 -25.85 16.32 7.26
CA GLY A 260 -25.84 15.73 5.92
C GLY A 260 -26.88 14.62 5.74
N THR A 261 -26.81 13.94 4.61
CA THR A 261 -27.64 12.79 4.25
C THR A 261 -26.75 11.57 4.02
N TYR A 262 -27.28 10.37 4.25
CA TYR A 262 -26.63 9.16 3.75
C TYR A 262 -26.64 9.17 2.23
N ASP A 263 -25.48 8.89 1.66
CA ASP A 263 -25.28 8.97 0.21
C ASP A 263 -26.18 7.99 -0.52
N ALA A 264 -26.69 8.41 -1.68
CA ALA A 264 -27.69 7.72 -2.50
C ALA A 264 -29.01 7.32 -1.79
N LEU A 265 -29.13 7.38 -0.46
CA LEU A 265 -30.35 7.04 0.28
C LEU A 265 -31.28 8.24 0.47
N GLY A 266 -30.75 9.47 0.40
CA GLY A 266 -31.55 10.70 0.59
C GLY A 266 -32.11 10.88 2.02
N VAL A 267 -31.65 10.05 2.97
CA VAL A 267 -32.10 10.06 4.36
C VAL A 267 -31.17 10.94 5.19
N GLU A 268 -31.74 11.85 5.98
CA GLU A 268 -31.00 12.69 6.91
C GLU A 268 -30.27 11.84 7.95
N ARG A 269 -28.97 12.10 8.09
CA ARG A 269 -28.13 11.48 9.12
C ARG A 269 -28.34 12.19 10.46
N ARG A 270 -28.71 11.43 11.49
CA ARG A 270 -28.94 11.97 12.83
C ARG A 270 -27.90 11.48 13.81
N GLU A 271 -27.63 12.31 14.81
CA GLU A 271 -26.80 11.90 15.94
C GLU A 271 -27.47 10.74 16.67
N GLY A 272 -26.71 9.70 16.98
CA GLY A 272 -27.21 8.47 17.59
C GLY A 272 -27.70 7.42 16.59
N ASP A 273 -27.71 7.71 15.29
CA ASP A 273 -27.83 6.65 14.29
C ASP A 273 -26.65 5.68 14.39
N VAL A 274 -26.88 4.41 14.08
CA VAL A 274 -25.87 3.34 14.09
C VAL A 274 -25.71 2.79 12.69
N ALA A 275 -24.45 2.66 12.25
CA ALA A 275 -24.08 1.96 11.03
C ALA A 275 -23.49 0.59 11.38
N THR A 276 -24.24 -0.47 11.05
CA THR A 276 -23.79 -1.86 11.22
C THR A 276 -23.26 -2.35 9.88
N THR A 277 -21.97 -2.63 9.81
CA THR A 277 -21.27 -3.06 8.59
C THR A 277 -20.83 -4.51 8.75
N THR A 278 -21.16 -5.38 7.80
CA THR A 278 -20.79 -6.81 7.87
C THR A 278 -19.79 -7.14 6.78
N PHE A 279 -18.54 -7.42 7.17
CA PHE A 279 -17.49 -7.86 6.25
C PHE A 279 -17.45 -9.38 6.19
N VAL A 280 -17.16 -9.93 5.03
CA VAL A 280 -16.86 -11.37 4.87
C VAL A 280 -15.57 -11.48 4.09
N GLU A 281 -14.57 -12.16 4.65
CA GLU A 281 -13.27 -12.36 3.99
C GLU A 281 -13.45 -12.90 2.55
N GLY A 282 -12.78 -12.26 1.59
CA GLY A 282 -12.79 -12.63 0.19
C GLY A 282 -14.05 -12.24 -0.59
N ARG A 283 -15.05 -11.63 0.06
CA ARG A 283 -16.27 -11.19 -0.61
C ARG A 283 -16.02 -9.89 -1.40
N TRP A 284 -16.62 -9.80 -2.59
CA TRP A 284 -16.55 -8.64 -3.50
C TRP A 284 -17.49 -7.48 -3.12
N TRP A 285 -18.12 -7.56 -1.96
CA TRP A 285 -19.05 -6.55 -1.48
C TRP A 285 -19.27 -6.67 0.01
N TYR A 286 -19.72 -5.59 0.63
CA TYR A 286 -20.17 -5.60 2.03
C TYR A 286 -21.37 -4.66 2.22
N PRO A 287 -22.38 -5.04 3.01
CA PRO A 287 -23.49 -4.17 3.35
C PRO A 287 -23.16 -3.32 4.59
N THR A 288 -23.67 -2.10 4.59
CA THR A 288 -23.84 -1.23 5.75
C THR A 288 -25.33 -0.96 5.94
N VAL A 289 -25.88 -1.39 7.06
CA VAL A 289 -27.27 -1.11 7.45
C VAL A 289 -27.28 0.06 8.41
N TYR A 290 -28.02 1.10 8.07
CA TYR A 290 -28.21 2.27 8.92
C TYR A 290 -29.49 2.13 9.73
N ARG A 291 -29.40 2.39 11.04
CA ARG A 291 -30.54 2.40 11.96
C ARG A 291 -30.57 3.68 12.78
N SER A 292 -31.76 4.11 13.16
CA SER A 292 -31.93 5.20 14.12
C SER A 292 -31.53 4.77 15.53
N ALA A 293 -31.42 5.73 16.46
CA ALA A 293 -31.24 5.45 17.89
C ALA A 293 -32.35 4.57 18.49
N ASP A 294 -33.55 4.60 17.90
CA ASP A 294 -34.71 3.79 18.29
C ASP A 294 -34.76 2.42 17.58
N GLY A 295 -33.81 2.15 16.66
CA GLY A 295 -33.66 0.89 15.92
C GLY A 295 -34.36 0.85 14.55
N ASP A 296 -35.08 1.91 14.18
CA ASP A 296 -35.76 2.01 12.87
C ASP A 296 -34.77 1.96 11.72
N HIS A 297 -35.10 1.19 10.68
CA HIS A 297 -34.28 1.09 9.47
C HIS A 297 -34.27 2.43 8.70
N ARG A 298 -33.07 2.91 8.39
CA ARG A 298 -32.82 4.15 7.64
C ARG A 298 -32.30 3.91 6.22
N GLY A 299 -32.09 2.66 5.84
CA GLY A 299 -31.55 2.29 4.54
C GLY A 299 -30.38 1.32 4.66
N THR A 300 -30.09 0.64 3.56
CA THR A 300 -28.94 -0.25 3.42
C THR A 300 -28.12 0.22 2.23
N TYR A 301 -26.81 0.30 2.41
CA TYR A 301 -25.85 0.62 1.37
C TYR A 301 -24.92 -0.57 1.19
N VAL A 302 -24.81 -1.10 -0.02
CA VAL A 302 -23.97 -2.25 -0.33
C VAL A 302 -22.87 -1.81 -1.27
N ASN A 303 -21.65 -1.79 -0.75
CA ASN A 303 -20.49 -1.37 -1.52
C ASN A 303 -19.96 -2.53 -2.36
N VAL A 304 -19.71 -2.32 -3.64
CA VAL A 304 -19.00 -3.30 -4.49
C VAL A 304 -17.53 -2.91 -4.57
N CYS A 305 -16.68 -3.86 -4.19
CA CYS A 305 -15.25 -3.64 -4.03
C CYS A 305 -14.45 -4.86 -4.47
N THR A 306 -13.13 -4.72 -4.55
CA THR A 306 -12.25 -5.90 -4.61
C THR A 306 -12.46 -6.78 -3.38
N PRO A 307 -12.13 -8.09 -3.43
CA PRO A 307 -12.28 -9.00 -2.31
C PRO A 307 -11.79 -8.40 -0.97
N VAL A 308 -12.69 -8.32 0.00
CA VAL A 308 -12.41 -7.77 1.33
C VAL A 308 -11.39 -8.63 2.06
N GLU A 309 -10.45 -7.99 2.74
CA GLU A 309 -9.52 -8.64 3.66
C GLU A 309 -9.65 -8.04 5.05
N VAL A 310 -9.94 -8.88 6.04
CA VAL A 310 -10.07 -8.49 7.44
C VAL A 310 -8.76 -8.75 8.19
N PHE A 311 -8.10 -7.68 8.61
CA PHE A 311 -6.86 -7.70 9.40
C PHE A 311 -7.16 -7.34 10.87
N PRO A 312 -6.23 -7.63 11.81
CA PRO A 312 -6.42 -7.32 13.23
C PRO A 312 -6.86 -5.89 13.54
N ASP A 313 -6.38 -4.91 12.79
CA ASP A 313 -6.64 -3.49 13.05
C ASP A 313 -7.52 -2.81 11.98
N CYS A 314 -7.85 -3.50 10.89
CA CYS A 314 -8.45 -2.89 9.70
C CYS A 314 -9.13 -3.91 8.78
N ALA A 315 -10.36 -3.63 8.32
CA ALA A 315 -10.90 -4.22 7.10
C ALA A 315 -10.43 -3.39 5.89
N ARG A 316 -9.92 -4.04 4.83
CA ARG A 316 -9.32 -3.36 3.66
C ARG A 316 -9.88 -3.91 2.35
N TYR A 317 -10.06 -3.01 1.40
CA TYR A 317 -10.49 -3.28 0.02
C TYR A 317 -10.18 -2.06 -0.85
N VAL A 318 -10.28 -2.22 -2.17
CA VAL A 318 -10.36 -1.12 -3.14
C VAL A 318 -11.80 -1.03 -3.63
N ASP A 319 -12.38 0.15 -3.45
CA ASP A 319 -13.71 0.53 -3.92
C ASP A 319 -13.77 0.49 -5.45
N LEU A 320 -14.86 -0.05 -6.01
CA LEU A 320 -15.06 -0.12 -7.47
C LEU A 320 -16.16 0.83 -7.95
N HIS A 321 -16.45 1.87 -7.15
CA HIS A 321 -17.41 2.95 -7.38
C HIS A 321 -18.88 2.56 -7.52
N VAL A 322 -19.20 1.41 -8.11
CA VAL A 322 -20.57 0.95 -8.27
C VAL A 322 -21.13 0.40 -6.96
N ASP A 323 -22.31 0.86 -6.56
CA ASP A 323 -22.95 0.43 -5.32
C ASP A 323 -24.42 0.05 -5.54
N VAL A 324 -25.00 -0.65 -4.57
CA VAL A 324 -26.44 -0.93 -4.53
C VAL A 324 -27.01 -0.40 -3.23
N VAL A 325 -28.08 0.39 -3.34
CA VAL A 325 -28.77 0.95 -2.17
C VAL A 325 -30.18 0.40 -2.07
N LYS A 326 -30.63 0.23 -0.82
CA LYS A 326 -32.03 -0.07 -0.46
C LYS A 326 -32.54 1.02 0.46
N THR A 327 -33.51 1.79 -0.01
CA THR A 327 -34.11 2.90 0.74
C THR A 327 -35.02 2.40 1.88
N PRO A 328 -35.42 3.26 2.84
CA PRO A 328 -36.34 2.88 3.92
C PRO A 328 -37.70 2.36 3.44
N ASP A 329 -38.20 2.86 2.29
CA ASP A 329 -39.45 2.41 1.66
C ASP A 329 -39.27 1.14 0.81
N GLY A 330 -38.05 0.64 0.71
CA GLY A 330 -37.73 -0.66 0.11
C GLY A 330 -37.38 -0.61 -1.37
N GLU A 331 -37.24 0.56 -1.97
CA GLU A 331 -36.70 0.71 -3.33
C GLU A 331 -35.23 0.25 -3.35
N VAL A 332 -34.90 -0.64 -4.28
CA VAL A 332 -33.54 -1.11 -4.53
C VAL A 332 -33.08 -0.57 -5.87
N ARG A 333 -31.88 0.02 -5.91
CA ARG A 333 -31.29 0.53 -7.15
C ARG A 333 -29.77 0.49 -7.10
N ARG A 334 -29.15 0.24 -8.25
CA ARG A 334 -27.73 0.48 -8.49
C ARG A 334 -27.41 1.97 -8.67
N VAL A 335 -26.25 2.40 -8.19
CA VAL A 335 -25.77 3.79 -8.25
C VAL A 335 -24.32 3.86 -8.69
N ASP A 336 -23.92 5.06 -9.15
CA ASP A 336 -22.54 5.46 -9.40
C ASP A 336 -21.81 4.66 -10.51
N ASP A 337 -22.57 4.13 -11.47
CA ASP A 337 -22.04 3.54 -12.71
C ASP A 337 -21.17 4.54 -13.50
N ASP A 338 -21.50 5.83 -13.45
CA ASP A 338 -20.78 6.91 -14.13
C ASP A 338 -19.40 7.18 -13.50
N GLU A 339 -19.27 7.01 -12.18
CA GLU A 339 -17.97 7.05 -11.51
C GLU A 339 -17.08 5.89 -11.93
N LEU A 340 -17.64 4.67 -12.06
CA LEU A 340 -16.91 3.51 -12.58
C LEU A 340 -16.49 3.72 -14.04
N ASP A 341 -17.37 4.25 -14.89
CA ASP A 341 -17.05 4.59 -16.28
C ASP A 341 -15.89 5.60 -16.38
N ALA A 342 -15.90 6.63 -15.53
CA ALA A 342 -14.82 7.61 -15.47
C ALA A 342 -13.49 7.00 -15.01
N ALA A 343 -13.52 6.07 -14.04
CA ALA A 343 -12.32 5.37 -13.58
C ALA A 343 -11.73 4.44 -14.66
N VAL A 344 -12.58 3.84 -15.49
CA VAL A 344 -12.16 3.08 -16.68
C VAL A 344 -11.53 4.00 -17.72
N GLU A 345 -12.16 5.14 -18.03
CA GLU A 345 -11.62 6.12 -18.99
C GLU A 345 -10.26 6.68 -18.53
N ALA A 346 -10.09 6.88 -17.23
CA ALA A 346 -8.82 7.30 -16.62
C ALA A 346 -7.73 6.21 -16.63
N GLY A 347 -8.10 4.94 -16.86
CA GLY A 347 -7.20 3.79 -16.83
C GLY A 347 -6.88 3.30 -15.41
N ASP A 348 -7.62 3.77 -14.39
CA ASP A 348 -7.46 3.35 -13.00
C ASP A 348 -8.17 2.00 -12.73
N VAL A 349 -9.20 1.67 -13.52
CA VAL A 349 -9.90 0.36 -13.48
C VAL A 349 -9.85 -0.31 -14.85
N PRO A 350 -9.27 -1.51 -15.00
CA PRO A 350 -9.32 -2.26 -16.26
C PRO A 350 -10.74 -2.75 -16.60
N ASP A 351 -11.07 -2.81 -17.89
CA ASP A 351 -12.39 -3.26 -18.37
C ASP A 351 -12.89 -4.57 -17.73
N PRO A 352 -12.07 -5.65 -17.61
CA PRO A 352 -12.54 -6.89 -17.01
C PRO A 352 -12.94 -6.75 -15.53
N LEU A 353 -12.29 -5.82 -14.81
CA LEU A 353 -12.62 -5.55 -13.40
C LEU A 353 -13.91 -4.75 -13.28
N ALA A 354 -14.14 -3.79 -14.19
CA ALA A 354 -15.38 -3.03 -14.25
C ALA A 354 -16.58 -3.91 -14.64
N GLU A 355 -16.41 -4.81 -15.61
CA GLU A 355 -17.43 -5.82 -15.95
C GLU A 355 -17.78 -6.67 -14.74
N ARG A 356 -16.76 -7.16 -14.03
CA ARG A 356 -16.95 -7.95 -12.80
C ARG A 356 -17.70 -7.18 -11.71
N ALA A 357 -17.38 -5.91 -11.50
CA ALA A 357 -18.07 -5.06 -10.53
C ALA A 357 -19.57 -4.94 -10.87
N ARG A 358 -19.90 -4.70 -12.14
CA ARG A 358 -21.30 -4.60 -12.60
C ARG A 358 -22.06 -5.92 -12.48
N GLU A 359 -21.42 -7.06 -12.74
CA GLU A 359 -22.02 -8.39 -12.50
C GLU A 359 -22.38 -8.58 -11.03
N VAL A 360 -21.45 -8.24 -10.13
CA VAL A 360 -21.66 -8.35 -8.68
C VAL A 360 -22.78 -7.43 -8.23
N ALA A 361 -22.76 -6.15 -8.64
CA ALA A 361 -23.82 -5.19 -8.35
C ALA A 361 -25.19 -5.68 -8.82
N SER A 362 -25.29 -6.17 -10.06
CA SER A 362 -26.54 -6.69 -10.63
C SER A 362 -27.05 -7.92 -9.87
N SER A 363 -26.15 -8.80 -9.41
CA SER A 363 -26.52 -9.95 -8.58
C SER A 363 -27.12 -9.52 -7.24
N ILE A 364 -26.53 -8.50 -6.61
CA ILE A 364 -27.01 -7.94 -5.33
C ILE A 364 -28.37 -7.25 -5.52
N GLU A 365 -28.51 -6.41 -6.54
CA GLU A 365 -29.76 -5.70 -6.86
C GLU A 365 -30.93 -6.68 -7.06
N ASN A 366 -30.70 -7.83 -7.68
CA ASN A 366 -31.72 -8.87 -7.86
C ASN A 366 -32.04 -9.67 -6.59
N ALA A 367 -31.15 -9.66 -5.59
CA ALA A 367 -31.27 -10.46 -4.38
C ALA A 367 -31.88 -9.71 -3.18
N LEU A 368 -31.85 -8.36 -3.21
CA LEU A 368 -32.39 -7.48 -2.17
C LEU A 368 -33.88 -7.16 -2.36
#